data_AF-A0A0V0GX72-F1
#
_entry.id   AF-A0A0V0GX72-F1
#
_cell.length_a   1.000
_cell.length_b   1.000
_cell.length_c   1.000
_cell.angle_alpha   90.00
_cell.angle_beta   90.00
_cell.angle_gamma   90.00
#
_symmetry.space_group_name_H-M   'P 1'
#
loop_
_entity.id
_entity.type
_entity.pdbx_description
1 polymer ?
#
loop_
_entity_poly.entity_id
_entity_poly.type
_entity_poly.pdbx_seq_one_letter_code
_entity_poly.pdbx_strand_id
1 'polypeptide(L)'
;MKMTPADKGFSWQSYNDEPSSYEDSTFTVVGLLEQINTTRDVSDYLWYMTDVKIDPTEGFLRSGQWPWLRVSSAGPALHVFVNGQLAGTVYGSLKSQKITFNKA
;
A
#
# COMPACT_ATOMS: atom_id res chain seq x y z
N MET A 1 -3.86 37.60 7.29
CA MET A 1 -2.99 37.35 8.47
C MET A 1 -1.61 36.95 7.99
N LYS A 2 -0.54 37.45 8.62
CA LYS A 2 0.84 37.06 8.31
C LYS A 2 1.32 36.17 9.45
N MET A 3 1.64 34.92 9.15
CA MET A 3 2.23 33.98 10.11
C MET A 3 3.73 34.26 10.20
N THR A 4 4.26 34.39 11.42
CA THR A 4 5.69 34.60 11.66
C THR A 4 6.23 33.42 12.48
N PRO A 5 7.29 32.72 12.03
CA PRO A 5 7.88 31.62 12.79
C PRO A 5 8.44 32.12 14.13
N ALA A 6 8.18 31.38 15.21
CA ALA A 6 8.63 31.75 16.55
C ALA A 6 10.03 31.22 16.91
N ASP A 7 10.42 30.04 16.38
CA ASP A 7 11.64 29.32 16.79
C ASP A 7 12.44 28.74 15.62
N LYS A 8 13.70 28.37 15.90
CA LYS A 8 14.69 27.88 14.91
C LYS A 8 14.59 26.38 14.58
N GLY A 9 13.70 25.61 15.22
CA GLY A 9 13.45 24.21 14.89
C GLY A 9 13.27 23.28 16.10
N PHE A 10 12.96 22.02 15.84
CA PHE A 10 12.73 20.96 16.83
C PHE A 10 13.80 19.86 16.74
N SER A 11 14.11 19.22 17.87
CA SER A 11 14.97 18.02 17.92
C SER A 11 14.13 16.76 17.71
N TRP A 12 13.97 16.35 16.46
CA TRP A 12 13.17 15.18 16.09
C TRP A 12 13.86 13.85 16.39
N GLN A 13 13.04 12.85 16.73
CA GLN A 13 13.39 11.43 16.72
C GLN A 13 12.51 10.72 15.70
N SER A 14 12.95 9.58 15.18
CA SER A 14 12.20 8.80 14.19
C SER A 14 12.15 7.33 14.55
N TYR A 15 11.07 6.68 14.13
CA TYR A 15 10.87 5.24 14.13
C TYR A 15 10.34 4.85 12.75
N ASN A 16 10.90 3.78 12.17
CA ASN A 16 10.43 3.27 10.90
C ASN A 16 9.36 2.22 11.15
N ASP A 17 8.18 2.49 10.62
CA ASP A 17 7.12 1.48 10.57
C ASP A 17 7.41 0.51 9.43
N GLU A 18 7.46 -0.78 9.74
CA GLU A 18 7.80 -1.82 8.77
C GLU A 18 6.52 -2.30 8.06
N PRO A 19 6.59 -2.72 6.78
CA PRO A 19 5.46 -3.34 6.10
C PRO A 19 4.94 -4.53 6.91
N SER A 20 3.62 -4.64 7.06
CA SER A 20 3.03 -5.68 7.93
C SER A 20 3.47 -7.07 7.50
N SER A 21 3.97 -7.85 8.46
CA SER A 21 4.17 -9.30 8.30
C SER A 21 2.94 -10.07 8.76
N TYR A 22 2.90 -11.39 8.54
CA TYR A 22 1.85 -12.26 9.08
C TYR A 22 1.94 -12.32 10.61
N GLU A 23 1.45 -11.28 11.29
CA GLU A 23 1.41 -11.16 12.74
C GLU A 23 0.11 -11.76 13.30
N ASP A 24 0.05 -11.91 14.62
CA ASP A 24 -1.11 -12.44 15.36
C ASP A 24 -2.40 -11.63 15.16
N SER A 25 -2.30 -10.38 14.67
CA SER A 25 -3.43 -9.49 14.37
C SER A 25 -4.02 -9.70 12.98
N THR A 26 -3.45 -10.59 12.16
CA THR A 26 -3.91 -10.86 10.80
C THR A 26 -5.07 -11.86 10.77
N PHE A 27 -5.93 -11.73 9.76
CA PHE A 27 -6.99 -12.70 9.46
C PHE A 27 -7.01 -12.99 7.97
N THR A 28 -7.60 -14.13 7.60
CA THR A 28 -7.65 -14.60 6.20
C THR A 28 -9.08 -14.69 5.69
N VAL A 29 -9.28 -14.40 4.41
CA VAL A 29 -10.57 -14.54 3.72
C VAL A 29 -10.34 -14.90 2.26
N VAL A 30 -11.26 -15.66 1.68
CA VAL A 30 -11.28 -15.89 0.23
C VAL A 30 -12.03 -14.74 -0.44
N GLY A 31 -11.29 -13.79 -0.99
CA GLY A 31 -11.82 -12.64 -1.71
C GLY A 31 -11.35 -11.30 -1.14
N LEU A 32 -11.93 -10.21 -1.63
CA LEU A 32 -11.63 -8.85 -1.18
C LEU A 32 -12.79 -8.32 -0.35
N LEU A 33 -12.49 -7.86 0.87
CA LEU A 33 -13.46 -7.17 1.73
C LEU A 33 -13.38 -5.66 1.52
N GLU A 34 -14.48 -4.96 1.73
CA GLU A 34 -14.51 -3.50 1.74
C GLU A 34 -13.89 -2.96 3.04
N GLN A 35 -13.16 -1.83 2.95
CA GLN A 35 -12.32 -1.33 4.03
C GLN A 35 -13.13 -0.87 5.25
N ILE A 36 -14.15 -0.03 5.09
CA ILE A 36 -14.94 0.51 6.21
C ILE A 36 -15.65 -0.63 6.96
N ASN A 37 -16.20 -1.60 6.24
CA ASN A 37 -16.83 -2.76 6.83
C ASN A 37 -15.83 -3.62 7.63
N THR A 38 -14.57 -3.66 7.21
CA THR A 38 -13.50 -4.43 7.86
C THR A 38 -12.93 -3.70 9.07
N THR A 39 -12.56 -2.42 8.93
CA THR A 39 -11.91 -1.63 10.00
C THR A 39 -12.91 -1.05 10.98
N ARG A 40 -14.21 -1.04 10.64
CA ARG A 40 -15.26 -0.33 11.38
C ARG A 40 -14.94 1.13 11.62
N ASP A 41 -14.18 1.74 10.69
CA ASP A 41 -13.72 3.12 10.77
C ASP A 41 -12.85 3.41 12.02
N VAL A 42 -12.24 2.37 12.62
CA VAL A 42 -11.32 2.51 13.75
C VAL A 42 -9.92 2.94 13.31
N SER A 43 -9.58 2.70 12.04
CA SER A 43 -8.30 3.08 11.42
C SER A 43 -8.48 3.44 9.95
N ASP A 44 -7.72 4.44 9.49
CA ASP A 44 -7.59 4.84 8.09
C ASP A 44 -6.83 3.79 7.24
N TYR A 45 -6.13 2.86 7.90
CA TYR A 45 -5.25 1.88 7.26
C TYR A 45 -5.84 0.47 7.33
N LEU A 46 -5.80 -0.22 6.19
CA LEU A 46 -6.07 -1.66 6.07
C LEU A 46 -5.05 -2.30 5.11
N TRP A 47 -4.36 -3.33 5.59
CA TRP A 47 -3.45 -4.13 4.78
C TRP A 47 -4.22 -5.21 4.02
N TYR A 48 -4.14 -5.17 2.69
CA TYR A 48 -4.54 -6.28 1.83
C TYR A 48 -3.29 -7.05 1.41
N MET A 49 -3.21 -8.31 1.83
CA MET A 49 -2.04 -9.16 1.61
C MET A 49 -2.45 -10.41 0.83
N THR A 50 -1.60 -10.83 -0.11
CA THR A 50 -1.76 -12.08 -0.84
C THR A 50 -0.39 -12.57 -1.30
N ASP A 51 -0.22 -13.88 -1.32
CA ASP A 51 0.96 -14.51 -1.90
C ASP A 51 0.73 -14.80 -3.39
N VAL A 52 1.75 -14.53 -4.21
CA VAL A 52 1.78 -14.90 -5.62
C VAL A 52 2.92 -15.89 -5.82
N LYS A 53 2.58 -17.17 -6.02
CA LYS A 53 3.57 -18.21 -6.29
C LYS A 53 4.02 -18.11 -7.75
N ILE A 54 5.30 -17.81 -7.96
CA ILE A 54 5.94 -17.79 -9.27
C ILE A 54 6.60 -19.14 -9.54
N ASP A 55 6.31 -19.74 -10.70
CA ASP A 55 6.98 -20.96 -11.11
C ASP A 55 8.41 -20.67 -11.62
N PRO A 56 9.42 -21.49 -11.28
CA PRO A 56 10.81 -21.28 -11.74
C PRO A 56 10.97 -21.31 -13.28
N THR A 57 9.99 -21.84 -14.01
CA THR A 57 9.99 -21.90 -15.48
C THR A 57 9.39 -20.68 -16.16
N GLU A 58 8.88 -19.70 -15.40
CA GLU A 58 8.31 -18.48 -15.94
C GLU A 58 9.28 -17.71 -16.85
N GLY A 59 8.81 -17.33 -18.04
CA GLY A 59 9.66 -16.76 -19.09
C GLY A 59 10.30 -15.44 -18.72
N PHE A 60 9.61 -14.64 -17.90
CA PHE A 60 10.07 -13.32 -17.45
C PHE A 60 11.35 -13.41 -16.60
N LEU A 61 11.54 -14.52 -15.88
CA LEU A 61 12.77 -14.80 -15.12
C LEU A 61 14.00 -14.98 -16.02
N ARG A 62 13.79 -15.38 -17.29
CA ARG A 62 14.87 -15.60 -18.27
C ARG A 62 15.09 -14.40 -19.18
N SER A 63 14.03 -13.67 -19.52
CA SER A 63 14.09 -12.52 -20.42
C SER A 63 14.52 -11.23 -19.71
N GLY A 64 14.49 -11.20 -18.38
CA GLY A 64 14.73 -9.99 -17.59
C GLY A 64 13.58 -8.96 -17.68
N GLN A 65 12.44 -9.37 -18.25
CA GLN A 65 11.21 -8.57 -18.22
C GLN A 65 10.50 -8.77 -16.90
N TRP A 66 9.82 -7.75 -16.42
CA TRP A 66 9.01 -7.85 -15.21
C TRP A 66 7.54 -8.14 -15.55
N PRO A 67 6.83 -8.92 -14.73
CA PRO A 67 5.40 -9.12 -14.88
C PRO A 67 4.66 -7.83 -14.55
N TRP A 68 3.53 -7.60 -15.23
CA TRP A 68 2.68 -6.45 -14.94
C TRP A 68 1.81 -6.69 -13.71
N LEU A 69 1.86 -5.76 -12.75
CA LEU A 69 0.93 -5.68 -11.62
C LEU A 69 -0.06 -4.54 -11.82
N ARG A 70 -1.35 -4.87 -11.81
CA ARG A 70 -2.45 -3.91 -11.83
C ARG A 70 -3.35 -4.11 -10.62
N VAL A 71 -3.58 -3.05 -9.85
CA VAL A 71 -4.47 -3.07 -8.67
C VAL A 71 -5.45 -1.93 -8.78
N SER A 72 -6.75 -2.24 -8.79
CA SER A 72 -7.82 -1.23 -8.76
C SER A 72 -8.42 -1.17 -7.36
N SER A 73 -8.50 0.05 -6.80
CA SER A 73 -9.07 0.30 -5.47
C SER A 73 -10.17 1.35 -5.55
N ALA A 74 -11.14 1.26 -4.63
CA ALA A 74 -12.15 2.29 -4.41
C ALA A 74 -11.55 3.59 -3.86
N GLY A 75 -10.30 3.55 -3.37
CA GLY A 75 -9.56 4.69 -2.85
C GLY A 75 -9.58 4.79 -1.32
N PRO A 76 -9.14 5.93 -0.76
CA PRO A 76 -8.62 7.11 -1.47
C PRO A 76 -7.12 7.04 -1.80
N ALA A 77 -6.36 6.15 -1.17
CA ALA A 77 -4.92 5.98 -1.38
C ALA A 77 -4.55 4.51 -1.37
N LEU A 78 -3.49 4.16 -2.10
CA LEU A 78 -2.94 2.81 -2.14
C LEU A 78 -1.42 2.88 -2.22
N HIS A 79 -0.77 2.22 -1.28
CA HIS A 79 0.66 1.92 -1.31
C HIS A 79 0.83 0.44 -1.67
N VAL A 80 1.62 0.16 -2.69
CA VAL A 80 1.87 -1.21 -3.14
C VAL A 80 3.27 -1.61 -2.72
N PHE A 81 3.36 -2.66 -1.91
CA PHE A 81 4.61 -3.29 -1.50
C PHE A 81 4.75 -4.65 -2.17
N VAL A 82 5.95 -4.95 -2.67
CA VAL A 82 6.31 -6.26 -3.23
C VAL A 82 7.52 -6.76 -2.46
N ASN A 83 7.41 -7.91 -1.80
CA ASN A 83 8.46 -8.49 -0.96
C ASN A 83 9.02 -7.49 0.07
N GLY A 84 8.14 -6.72 0.72
CA GLY A 84 8.50 -5.70 1.72
C GLY A 84 9.04 -4.38 1.14
N GLN A 85 9.21 -4.26 -0.18
CA GLN A 85 9.72 -3.03 -0.81
C GLN A 85 8.60 -2.21 -1.46
N LEU A 86 8.59 -0.90 -1.25
CA LEU A 86 7.60 0.00 -1.86
C LEU A 86 7.78 0.01 -3.39
N ALA A 87 6.81 -0.55 -4.11
CA ALA A 87 6.78 -0.57 -5.57
C ALA A 87 6.18 0.73 -6.15
N GLY A 88 5.26 1.37 -5.40
CA GLY A 88 4.75 2.70 -5.71
C GLY A 88 3.48 3.08 -4.93
N THR A 89 3.03 4.31 -5.17
CA THR A 89 1.90 4.93 -4.49
C THR A 89 0.97 5.56 -5.51
N VAL A 90 -0.34 5.40 -5.34
CA VAL A 90 -1.36 6.14 -6.10
C VAL A 90 -2.42 6.68 -5.14
N TYR A 91 -2.95 7.86 -5.45
CA TYR A 91 -3.97 8.51 -4.64
C TYR A 91 -5.02 9.18 -5.53
N GLY A 92 -6.25 9.20 -5.02
CA GLY A 92 -7.38 9.83 -5.67
C GLY A 92 -7.45 11.32 -5.37
N SER A 93 -8.50 11.94 -5.86
CA SER A 93 -8.88 13.32 -5.53
C SER A 93 -10.26 13.35 -4.89
N LEU A 94 -10.65 14.50 -4.33
CA LEU A 94 -11.99 14.69 -3.78
C LEU A 94 -13.11 14.37 -4.79
N LYS A 95 -12.88 14.65 -6.09
CA LYS A 95 -13.86 14.39 -7.16
C LYS A 95 -13.81 12.95 -7.69
N SER A 96 -12.72 12.22 -7.46
CA SER A 96 -12.54 10.86 -7.94
C SER A 96 -11.59 10.09 -7.03
N GLN A 97 -12.16 9.31 -6.11
CA GLN A 97 -11.39 8.51 -5.16
C GLN A 97 -10.87 7.20 -5.74
N LYS A 98 -11.56 6.64 -6.75
CA LYS A 98 -11.15 5.39 -7.39
C LYS A 98 -9.78 5.56 -8.03
N ILE A 99 -8.90 4.61 -7.79
CA ILE A 99 -7.51 4.61 -8.22
C ILE A 99 -7.14 3.28 -8.85
N THR A 100 -6.15 3.32 -9.73
CA THR A 100 -5.54 2.11 -10.28
C THR A 100 -4.03 2.27 -10.28
N PHE A 101 -3.35 1.37 -9.60
CA PHE A 101 -1.90 1.18 -9.72
C PHE A 101 -1.64 0.26 -10.92
N ASN A 102 -0.64 0.59 -11.74
CA ASN A 102 -0.28 -0.20 -12.91
C ASN A 102 1.23 -0.05 -13.18
N LYS A 103 2.00 -1.11 -13.01
CA LYS A 103 3.47 -1.10 -13.18
C LYS A 103 3.98 -2.46 -13.67
N ALA A 104 4.99 -2.44 -14.54
CA ALA A 104 5.84 -3.60 -14.83
C ALA A 104 7.00 -3.62 -13.83
#